data_AF-A0A9E1J3Z8-F1
#
_entry.id   AF-A0A9E1J3Z8-F1
#
_cell.length_a   1.000
_cell.length_b   1.000
_cell.length_c   1.000
_cell.angle_alpha   90.00
_cell.angle_beta   90.00
_cell.angle_gamma   90.00
#
_symmetry.space_group_name_H-M   'P 1'
#
loop_
_entity.id
_entity.type
_entity.pdbx_description
1 polymer ?
#
loop_
_entity_poly.entity_id
_entity_poly.type
_entity_poly.pdbx_seq_one_letter_code
_entity_poly.pdbx_strand_id
1 'polypeptide(L)'
;AAQISSDIEVSIWQKFVMLSSIAGVACLTRQANGVVKGDPDLLSIRGDAVREAIAVARARGVALPDDCLEKTLKMQESFPDQALPSMWFDLDAGKRMELEGLTGVIVRLGRELAVPTPVNRAIYAALKPFANGANA
;
A
#
# COMPACT_ATOMS: atom_id res chain seq x y z
N ALA A 1 13.27 15.78 -16.16
CA ALA A 1 12.21 16.41 -16.97
C ALA A 1 10.87 16.13 -16.31
N ALA A 2 10.00 17.13 -16.13
CA ALA A 2 8.65 16.92 -15.65
C ALA A 2 7.81 16.34 -16.80
N GLN A 3 7.20 15.17 -16.61
CA GLN A 3 6.24 14.59 -17.55
C GLN A 3 4.84 15.05 -17.17
N ILE A 4 4.12 15.65 -18.12
CA ILE A 4 2.71 15.97 -17.97
C ILE A 4 1.92 14.68 -18.20
N SER A 5 1.20 14.20 -17.18
CA SER A 5 0.27 13.09 -17.35
C SER A 5 -0.96 13.56 -18.11
N SER A 6 -1.41 12.80 -19.10
CA SER A 6 -2.69 13.04 -19.79
C SER A 6 -3.90 12.73 -18.90
N ASP A 7 -3.69 11.98 -17.83
CA ASP A 7 -4.68 11.71 -16.78
C ASP A 7 -4.00 11.74 -15.41
N ILE A 8 -4.24 12.82 -14.66
CA ILE A 8 -3.60 13.03 -13.34
C ILE A 8 -4.10 12.01 -12.31
N GLU A 9 -5.36 11.56 -12.41
CA GLU A 9 -5.94 10.60 -11.47
C GLU A 9 -5.28 9.22 -11.61
N VAL A 10 -5.05 8.77 -12.84
CA VAL A 10 -4.31 7.52 -13.10
C VAL A 10 -2.92 7.57 -12.47
N SER A 11 -2.19 8.67 -12.65
CA SER A 11 -0.86 8.86 -12.06
C SER A 11 -0.87 8.86 -10.53
N ILE A 12 -1.87 9.52 -9.92
CA ILE A 12 -2.05 9.54 -8.47
C ILE A 12 -2.30 8.12 -7.97
N TRP A 13 -3.22 7.39 -8.60
CA TRP A 13 -3.59 6.04 -8.18
C TRP A 13 -2.48 5.01 -8.38
N GLN A 14 -1.68 5.10 -9.44
CA GLN A 14 -0.51 4.24 -9.62
C GLN A 14 0.50 4.41 -8.47
N LYS A 15 0.81 5.66 -8.11
CA LYS A 15 1.69 5.94 -6.96
C LYS A 15 1.06 5.50 -5.64
N PHE A 16 -0.23 5.76 -5.47
CA PHE A 16 -0.97 5.42 -4.26
C PHE A 16 -1.01 3.90 -4.02
N VAL A 17 -1.32 3.10 -5.05
CA VAL A 17 -1.31 1.63 -5.00
C VAL A 17 0.09 1.11 -4.61
N MET A 18 1.14 1.67 -5.20
CA MET A 18 2.52 1.30 -4.89
C MET A 18 2.88 1.62 -3.44
N LEU A 19 2.60 2.84 -2.96
CA LEU A 19 2.96 3.29 -1.61
C LEU A 19 2.16 2.59 -0.52
N SER A 20 0.84 2.49 -0.67
CA SER A 20 -0.04 1.89 0.34
C SER A 20 0.28 0.43 0.62
N SER A 21 0.51 -0.36 -0.43
CA SER A 21 0.82 -1.79 -0.30
C SER A 21 2.21 -2.04 0.28
N ILE A 22 3.26 -1.34 -0.18
CA ILE A 22 4.61 -1.52 0.38
C ILE A 22 4.70 -1.03 1.84
N ALA A 23 4.10 0.12 2.15
CA ALA A 23 4.09 0.68 3.50
C ALA A 23 3.30 -0.20 4.48
N GLY A 24 2.09 -0.62 4.08
CA GLY A 24 1.24 -1.47 4.90
C GLY A 24 1.89 -2.80 5.25
N VAL A 25 2.46 -3.49 4.26
CA VAL A 25 3.11 -4.80 4.47
C VAL A 25 4.39 -4.67 5.30
N ALA A 26 5.24 -3.68 5.02
CA ALA A 26 6.46 -3.46 5.81
C ALA A 26 6.13 -3.16 7.28
N CYS A 27 5.13 -2.30 7.53
CA CYS A 27 4.70 -1.97 8.89
C CYS A 27 4.11 -3.19 9.62
N LEU A 28 3.23 -3.95 8.95
CA LEU A 28 2.60 -5.14 9.55
C LEU A 28 3.63 -6.18 9.95
N THR A 29 4.60 -6.44 9.08
CA THR A 29 5.61 -7.51 9.27
C THR A 29 6.81 -7.04 10.09
N ARG A 30 7.02 -5.73 10.22
CA ARG A 30 8.24 -5.11 10.73
C ARG A 30 9.49 -5.49 9.92
N GLN A 31 9.35 -5.80 8.63
CA GLN A 31 10.44 -6.27 7.78
C GLN A 31 10.79 -5.32 6.63
N ALA A 32 12.06 -5.38 6.20
CA ALA A 32 12.57 -4.68 5.03
C ALA A 32 12.17 -5.38 3.72
N ASN A 33 12.30 -4.67 2.59
CA ASN A 33 11.88 -5.17 1.28
C ASN A 33 12.49 -6.53 0.92
N GLY A 34 13.76 -6.76 1.25
CA GLY A 34 14.50 -7.99 0.97
C GLY A 34 13.88 -9.23 1.58
N VAL A 35 13.42 -9.13 2.84
CA VAL A 35 12.76 -10.23 3.53
C VAL A 35 11.40 -10.52 2.89
N VAL A 36 10.62 -9.47 2.60
CA VAL A 36 9.29 -9.64 2.00
C VAL A 36 9.36 -10.23 0.59
N LYS A 37 10.35 -9.86 -0.24
CA LYS A 37 10.52 -10.44 -1.58
C LYS A 37 11.11 -11.86 -1.56
N GLY A 38 11.83 -12.21 -0.49
CA GLY A 38 12.45 -13.52 -0.32
C GLY A 38 11.50 -14.58 0.25
N ASP A 39 10.37 -14.16 0.81
CA ASP A 39 9.36 -15.04 1.41
C ASP A 39 8.11 -15.12 0.52
N PRO A 40 7.73 -16.31 0.00
CA PRO A 40 6.57 -16.46 -0.89
C PRO A 40 5.23 -16.06 -0.27
N ASP A 41 5.05 -16.29 1.03
CA ASP A 41 3.80 -15.97 1.73
C ASP A 41 3.66 -14.45 1.90
N LEU A 42 4.76 -13.78 2.27
CA LEU A 42 4.78 -12.31 2.35
C LEU A 42 4.62 -11.64 0.98
N LEU A 43 5.22 -12.21 -0.06
CA LEU A 43 5.04 -11.73 -1.43
C LEU A 43 3.60 -11.91 -1.91
N SER A 44 2.93 -13.02 -1.53
CA SER A 44 1.51 -13.21 -1.80
C SER A 44 0.64 -12.15 -1.12
N ILE A 45 0.89 -11.87 0.17
CA ILE A 45 0.18 -10.80 0.90
C ILE A 45 0.36 -9.44 0.22
N ARG A 46 1.58 -9.12 -0.23
CA ARG A 46 1.85 -7.89 -0.98
C ARG A 46 1.07 -7.85 -2.30
N GLY A 47 1.07 -8.95 -3.05
CA GLY A 47 0.31 -9.09 -4.29
C GLY A 47 -1.19 -8.86 -4.09
N ASP A 48 -1.77 -9.46 -3.06
CA ASP A 48 -3.20 -9.30 -2.74
C ASP A 48 -3.53 -7.87 -2.29
N ALA A 49 -2.66 -7.25 -1.48
CA ALA A 49 -2.83 -5.85 -1.09
C ALA A 49 -2.84 -4.91 -2.31
N VAL A 50 -1.97 -5.14 -3.31
CA VAL A 50 -1.95 -4.40 -4.58
C VAL A 50 -3.22 -4.64 -5.38
N ARG A 51 -3.65 -5.91 -5.54
CA ARG A 51 -4.87 -6.26 -6.29
C ARG A 51 -6.11 -5.58 -5.73
N GLU A 52 -6.27 -5.60 -4.41
CA GLU A 52 -7.38 -4.95 -3.72
C GLU A 52 -7.38 -3.43 -3.96
N ALA A 53 -6.21 -2.78 -3.85
CA ALA A 53 -6.09 -1.34 -4.09
C ALA A 53 -6.43 -0.96 -5.54
N ILE A 54 -5.99 -1.76 -6.52
CA ILE A 54 -6.35 -1.59 -7.94
C ILE A 54 -7.86 -1.78 -8.15
N ALA A 55 -8.47 -2.79 -7.52
CA ALA A 55 -9.90 -3.04 -7.64
C ALA A 55 -10.72 -1.86 -7.10
N VAL A 56 -10.31 -1.29 -5.97
CA VAL A 56 -10.91 -0.07 -5.40
C VAL A 56 -10.76 1.12 -6.35
N ALA A 57 -9.57 1.32 -6.92
CA ALA A 57 -9.32 2.41 -7.88
C ALA A 57 -10.24 2.30 -9.11
N ARG A 58 -10.35 1.10 -9.68
CA ARG A 58 -11.20 0.82 -10.84
C ARG A 58 -12.68 1.00 -10.53
N ALA A 59 -13.14 0.55 -9.37
CA ALA A 59 -14.52 0.77 -8.92
C ALA A 59 -14.83 2.26 -8.70
N ARG A 60 -13.82 3.09 -8.41
CA ARG A 60 -13.94 4.55 -8.34
C ARG A 60 -13.98 5.23 -9.73
N GLY A 61 -13.81 4.47 -10.81
CA GLY A 61 -13.80 4.99 -12.19
C GLY A 61 -12.41 5.35 -12.71
N VAL A 62 -11.33 4.96 -12.03
CA VAL A 62 -9.96 5.24 -12.50
C VAL A 62 -9.53 4.18 -13.49
N ALA A 63 -9.19 4.61 -14.70
CA ALA A 63 -8.76 3.74 -15.80
C ALA A 63 -7.30 3.27 -15.64
N LEU A 64 -6.99 2.57 -14.54
CA LEU A 64 -5.67 1.96 -14.34
C LEU A 64 -5.41 0.90 -15.42
N PRO A 65 -4.22 0.90 -16.04
CA PRO A 65 -3.90 -0.04 -17.12
C PRO A 65 -3.94 -1.49 -16.64
N ASP A 66 -4.15 -2.42 -17.55
CA ASP A 66 -4.28 -3.85 -17.22
C ASP A 66 -3.00 -4.43 -16.60
N ASP A 67 -1.85 -3.91 -16.99
CA ASP A 67 -0.53 -4.28 -16.48
C ASP A 67 -0.13 -3.57 -15.17
N CYS A 68 -1.05 -2.82 -14.54
CA CYS A 68 -0.76 -2.05 -13.32
C CYS A 68 -0.26 -2.95 -12.17
N LEU A 69 -0.80 -4.15 -12.01
CA LEU A 69 -0.38 -5.10 -10.98
C LEU A 69 1.09 -5.51 -11.18
N GLU A 70 1.42 -6.01 -12.38
CA GLU A 70 2.76 -6.47 -12.72
C GLU A 70 3.79 -5.34 -12.60
N LYS A 71 3.47 -4.16 -13.15
CA LYS A 71 4.34 -2.97 -13.05
C LYS A 71 4.57 -2.55 -11.61
N THR A 72 3.53 -2.59 -10.78
CA THR A 72 3.66 -2.22 -9.36
C THR A 72 4.55 -3.20 -8.63
N LEU A 73 4.33 -4.51 -8.78
CA LEU A 73 5.13 -5.53 -8.11
C LEU A 73 6.59 -5.49 -8.56
N LYS A 74 6.83 -5.39 -9.87
CA LYS A 74 8.18 -5.25 -10.44
C LYS A 74 8.88 -3.99 -9.93
N MET A 75 8.16 -2.87 -9.81
CA MET A 75 8.71 -1.65 -9.22
C MET A 75 9.08 -1.87 -7.75
N GLN A 76 8.22 -2.51 -6.96
CA GLN A 76 8.47 -2.79 -5.55
C GLN A 76 9.65 -3.77 -5.34
N GLU A 77 9.78 -4.78 -6.20
CA GLU A 77 10.91 -5.71 -6.21
C GLU A 77 12.25 -5.02 -6.54
N SER A 78 12.21 -3.97 -7.36
CA SER A 78 13.41 -3.22 -7.77
C SER A 78 14.03 -2.37 -6.65
N PHE A 79 13.32 -2.13 -5.55
CA PHE A 79 13.87 -1.41 -4.41
C PHE A 79 14.97 -2.22 -3.69
N PRO A 80 15.99 -1.55 -3.12
CA PRO A 80 17.04 -2.23 -2.35
C PRO A 80 16.50 -3.13 -1.24
N ASP A 81 17.23 -4.19 -0.89
CA ASP A 81 16.80 -5.18 0.11
C ASP A 81 16.58 -4.56 1.48
N GLN A 82 17.40 -3.58 1.84
CA GLN A 82 17.32 -2.82 3.08
C GLN A 82 16.25 -1.70 3.06
N ALA A 83 15.52 -1.53 1.96
CA ALA A 83 14.55 -0.45 1.85
C ALA A 83 13.40 -0.62 2.85
N LEU A 84 13.12 0.47 3.56
CA LEU A 84 12.00 0.63 4.48
C LEU A 84 11.24 1.91 4.11
N PRO A 85 9.90 1.89 4.07
CA PRO A 85 9.10 3.08 3.78
C PRO A 85 9.06 4.03 4.99
N SER A 86 8.83 5.33 4.77
CA SER A 86 8.77 6.34 5.84
C SER A 86 7.82 5.98 6.98
N MET A 87 6.62 5.48 6.65
CA MET A 87 5.61 5.03 7.61
C MET A 87 6.11 3.92 8.55
N TRP A 88 7.09 3.11 8.12
CA TRP A 88 7.73 2.13 9.00
C TRP A 88 8.56 2.82 10.08
N PHE A 89 9.32 3.86 9.72
CA PHE A 89 10.09 4.64 10.70
C PHE A 89 9.20 5.42 11.65
N ASP A 90 8.04 5.90 11.19
CA ASP A 90 7.05 6.51 12.09
C ASP A 90 6.54 5.50 13.11
N LEU A 91 6.20 4.29 12.67
CA LEU A 91 5.77 3.20 13.53
C LEU A 91 6.88 2.76 14.52
N ASP A 92 8.13 2.70 14.07
CA ASP A 92 9.28 2.35 14.90
C ASP A 92 9.57 3.42 15.96
N ALA A 93 9.51 4.70 15.56
CA ALA A 93 9.71 5.84 16.46
C ALA A 93 8.48 6.17 17.33
N GLY A 94 7.39 5.40 17.23
CA GLY A 94 6.14 5.66 17.96
C GLY A 94 5.48 6.99 17.59
N LYS A 95 5.70 7.48 16.37
CA LYS A 95 5.09 8.70 15.82
C LYS A 95 3.75 8.38 15.17
N ARG A 96 2.97 9.43 14.93
CA ARG A 96 1.75 9.34 14.13
C ARG A 96 2.08 8.82 12.73
N MET A 97 1.32 7.83 12.26
CA MET A 97 1.48 7.21 10.95
C MET A 97 0.51 7.81 9.94
N GLU A 98 0.87 7.74 8.66
CA GLU A 98 -0.04 8.05 7.54
C GLU A 98 -1.07 6.93 7.26
N LEU A 99 -1.37 6.08 8.24
CA LEU A 99 -2.24 4.90 8.08
C LEU A 99 -3.62 5.26 7.52
N GLU A 100 -4.23 6.31 8.06
CA GLU A 100 -5.56 6.78 7.63
C GLU A 100 -5.53 7.36 6.21
N GLY A 101 -4.38 7.90 5.78
CA GLY A 101 -4.18 8.46 4.44
C GLY A 101 -3.81 7.43 3.38
N LEU A 102 -3.35 6.25 3.79
CA LEU A 102 -2.94 5.14 2.90
C LEU A 102 -3.93 3.97 3.02
N THR A 103 -3.58 2.94 3.82
CA THR A 103 -4.38 1.72 3.95
C THR A 103 -5.83 2.01 4.39
N GLY A 104 -6.03 3.02 5.24
CA GLY A 104 -7.36 3.47 5.67
C GLY A 104 -8.24 3.95 4.52
N VAL A 105 -7.68 4.64 3.52
CA VAL A 105 -8.41 5.06 2.31
C VAL A 105 -8.88 3.85 1.52
N ILE A 106 -8.04 2.83 1.32
CA ILE A 106 -8.41 1.61 0.60
C ILE A 106 -9.58 0.90 1.29
N VAL A 107 -9.49 0.73 2.61
CA VAL A 107 -10.55 0.06 3.40
C VAL A 107 -11.85 0.85 3.38
N ARG A 108 -11.79 2.18 3.54
CA ARG A 108 -12.96 3.05 3.51
C ARG A 108 -13.64 3.03 2.14
N LEU A 109 -12.88 3.26 1.06
CA LEU A 109 -13.41 3.24 -0.30
C LEU A 109 -13.90 1.85 -0.70
N GLY A 110 -13.23 0.77 -0.27
CA GLY A 110 -13.71 -0.59 -0.50
C GLY A 110 -15.10 -0.83 0.09
N ARG A 111 -15.37 -0.30 1.29
CA ARG A 111 -16.72 -0.36 1.89
C ARG A 111 -17.73 0.48 1.12
N GLU A 112 -17.39 1.72 0.78
CA GLU A 112 -18.26 2.64 0.04
C GLU A 112 -18.64 2.10 -1.34
N LEU A 113 -17.70 1.41 -2.01
CA LEU A 113 -17.86 0.89 -3.38
C LEU A 113 -18.21 -0.60 -3.43
N ALA A 114 -18.47 -1.24 -2.29
CA ALA A 114 -18.72 -2.68 -2.17
C ALA A 114 -17.61 -3.58 -2.79
N VAL A 115 -16.36 -3.15 -2.72
CA VAL A 115 -15.18 -3.92 -3.16
C VAL A 115 -14.55 -4.63 -1.94
N PRO A 116 -14.40 -5.96 -1.96
CA PRO A 116 -13.71 -6.68 -0.91
C PRO A 116 -12.24 -6.25 -0.78
N THR A 117 -11.83 -5.90 0.44
CA THR A 117 -10.45 -5.53 0.79
C THR A 117 -9.91 -6.31 2.00
N PRO A 118 -10.01 -7.66 2.04
CA PRO A 118 -9.65 -8.44 3.23
C PRO A 118 -8.22 -8.24 3.74
N VAL A 119 -7.22 -8.20 2.85
CA VAL A 119 -5.82 -8.03 3.23
C VAL A 119 -5.56 -6.62 3.73
N ASN A 120 -6.01 -5.60 3.01
CA ASN A 120 -5.89 -4.21 3.46
C ASN A 120 -6.66 -3.96 4.76
N ARG A 121 -7.82 -4.61 4.96
CA ARG A 121 -8.58 -4.54 6.22
C ARG A 121 -7.79 -5.16 7.38
N ALA A 122 -7.14 -6.30 7.17
CA ALA A 122 -6.31 -6.94 8.19
C ALA A 122 -5.09 -6.07 8.54
N ILE A 123 -4.37 -5.55 7.54
CA ILE A 123 -3.25 -4.61 7.73
C ILE A 123 -3.72 -3.39 8.51
N TYR A 124 -4.82 -2.76 8.09
CA TYR A 124 -5.37 -1.58 8.76
C TYR A 124 -5.73 -1.89 10.22
N ALA A 125 -6.45 -2.98 10.48
CA ALA A 125 -6.86 -3.34 11.83
C ALA A 125 -5.67 -3.61 12.76
N ALA A 126 -4.62 -4.29 12.26
CA ALA A 126 -3.42 -4.59 13.02
C ALA A 126 -2.59 -3.33 13.34
N LEU A 127 -2.55 -2.35 12.43
CA LEU A 127 -1.78 -1.11 12.61
C LEU A 127 -2.57 0.00 13.31
N LYS A 128 -3.90 -0.06 13.32
CA LYS A 128 -4.76 0.99 13.90
C LYS A 128 -4.42 1.38 15.34
N PRO A 129 -4.08 0.46 16.27
CA PRO A 129 -3.69 0.83 17.63
C PRO A 129 -2.47 1.75 17.70
N PHE A 130 -1.61 1.74 16.68
CA PHE A 130 -0.38 2.53 16.62
C PHE A 130 -0.54 3.81 15.78
N ALA A 131 -1.69 4.02 15.14
CA ALA A 131 -1.87 5.06 14.12
C ALA A 131 -1.57 6.48 14.62
N ASN A 132 -1.85 6.75 15.90
CA ASN A 132 -1.66 8.06 16.51
C ASN A 132 -0.32 8.21 17.25
N GLY A 133 0.54 7.18 17.23
CA GLY A 133 1.79 7.13 17.98
C GLY A 133 1.63 6.61 19.42
N ALA A 134 2.75 6.42 20.12
CA ALA A 134 2.81 5.74 21.42
C ALA A 134 2.25 6.56 22.60
N ASN A 135 1.92 7.84 22.40
CA ASN A 135 1.51 8.79 23.44
C ASN A 135 0.15 9.45 23.14
N ALA A 136 -0.71 8.82 22.35
CA ALA A 136 -1.99 9.38 21.92
C ALA A 136 -3.20 8.61 22.47
#